data_AF-G5DXF8-F1
#
_entry.id   AF-G5DXF8-F1
#
_cell.length_a   1.000
_cell.length_b   1.000
_cell.length_c   1.000
_cell.angle_alpha   90.00
_cell.angle_beta   90.00
_cell.angle_gamma   90.00
#
_symmetry.space_group_name_H-M   'P 1'
#
loop_
_entity.id
_entity.type
_entity.pdbx_description
1 polymer ?
#
loop_
_entity_poly.entity_id
_entity_poly.type
_entity_poly.pdbx_seq_one_letter_code
_entity_poly.pdbx_strand_id
1 'polypeptide(L)'
;KATFDRSFDEVFHQEIITRLRDHVEYMGSSTRVLLVPSIRDANHDFVFPQPPFDIYPPELKDQISSLTNPGIFDADKVTIGCCSVDILKHLSGEEISRNPKDGTSKDRLSRLGTHIIGQHSFYPLYPPAEGVPLDFSVAP
;
A
#
# COMPACT_ATOMS: atom_id res chain seq x y z
N LYS A 1 13.79 -27.55 -0.57
CA LYS A 1 12.48 -26.85 -0.74
C LYS A 1 11.75 -26.99 0.58
N ALA A 2 11.49 -25.91 1.31
CA ALA A 2 10.64 -25.99 2.48
C ALA A 2 9.23 -26.35 1.99
N THR A 3 8.74 -27.52 2.38
CA THR A 3 7.33 -27.89 2.25
C THR A 3 6.59 -27.16 3.36
N PHE A 4 5.81 -26.15 2.99
CA PHE A 4 4.87 -25.53 3.91
C PHE A 4 3.61 -26.41 3.90
N ASP A 5 3.35 -27.10 5.01
CA ASP A 5 2.13 -27.89 5.20
C ASP A 5 0.93 -27.02 5.63
N ARG A 6 0.99 -25.71 5.37
CA ARG A 6 -0.02 -24.70 5.73
C ARG A 6 -0.37 -23.85 4.51
N SER A 7 -1.63 -23.46 4.39
CA SER A 7 -2.10 -22.47 3.42
C SER A 7 -1.53 -21.08 3.70
N PHE A 8 -1.50 -20.20 2.69
CA PHE A 8 -1.06 -18.82 2.88
C PHE A 8 -1.99 -18.04 3.84
N ASP A 9 -3.29 -18.35 3.85
CA ASP A 9 -4.24 -17.78 4.81
C ASP A 9 -3.90 -18.17 6.25
N GLU A 10 -3.60 -19.45 6.51
CA GLU A 10 -3.18 -19.90 7.83
C GLU A 10 -1.88 -19.23 8.26
N VAL A 11 -0.91 -19.09 7.35
CA VAL A 11 0.35 -18.39 7.63
C VAL A 11 0.08 -16.92 7.97
N PHE A 12 -0.75 -16.22 7.20
CA PHE A 12 -1.10 -14.82 7.48
C PHE A 12 -1.74 -14.66 8.86
N HIS A 13 -2.75 -15.48 9.19
CA HIS A 13 -3.45 -15.36 10.47
C HIS A 13 -2.57 -15.78 11.67
N GLN A 14 -1.87 -16.91 11.55
CA GLN A 14 -1.08 -17.46 12.66
C GLN A 14 0.23 -16.71 12.89
N GLU A 15 0.88 -16.22 11.83
CA GLU A 15 2.23 -15.65 11.94
C GLU A 15 2.23 -14.12 11.88
N ILE A 16 1.24 -13.48 11.23
CA ILE A 16 1.17 -12.02 11.10
C ILE A 16 0.14 -11.46 12.07
N ILE A 17 -1.14 -11.84 11.94
CA ILE A 17 -2.22 -11.28 12.78
C ILE A 17 -1.99 -11.58 14.26
N THR A 18 -1.58 -12.80 14.60
CA THR A 18 -1.29 -13.17 16.00
C THR A 18 -0.16 -12.32 16.58
N ARG A 19 0.93 -12.08 15.84
CA ARG A 19 2.04 -11.23 16.32
C ARG A 19 1.63 -9.76 16.48
N LEU A 20 0.78 -9.26 15.58
CA LEU A 20 0.24 -7.90 15.70
C LEU A 20 -0.67 -7.79 16.92
N ARG A 21 -1.50 -8.80 17.21
CA ARG A 21 -2.29 -8.85 18.43
C ARG A 21 -1.40 -8.78 19.67
N ASP A 22 -0.41 -9.68 19.77
CA ASP A 22 0.48 -9.73 20.93
C ASP A 22 1.21 -8.37 21.12
N HIS A 23 1.55 -7.70 20.01
CA HIS A 23 2.15 -6.38 20.03
C HIS A 23 1.20 -5.30 20.54
N VAL A 24 -0.03 -5.22 20.05
CA VAL A 24 -0.99 -4.20 20.50
C VAL A 24 -1.45 -4.44 21.94
N GLU A 25 -1.58 -5.70 22.37
CA GLU A 25 -1.84 -6.06 23.76
C GLU A 25 -0.71 -5.59 24.68
N TYR A 26 0.55 -5.78 24.27
CA TYR A 26 1.73 -5.31 24.99
C TYR A 26 1.78 -3.77 25.09
N MET A 27 1.48 -3.07 23.99
CA MET A 27 1.52 -1.60 23.93
C MET A 27 0.29 -0.93 24.58
N GLY A 28 -0.79 -1.68 24.80
CA GLY A 28 -2.05 -1.19 25.31
C GLY A 28 -2.78 -0.25 24.36
N SER A 29 -3.73 0.52 24.88
CA SER A 29 -4.64 1.39 24.09
C SER A 29 -3.98 2.58 23.38
N SER A 30 -2.66 2.75 23.53
CA SER A 30 -1.90 3.85 22.92
C SER A 30 -1.55 3.61 21.45
N THR A 31 -1.71 2.37 20.97
CA THR A 31 -1.26 1.95 19.63
C THR A 31 -2.45 1.47 18.80
N ARG A 32 -2.48 1.92 17.54
CA ARG A 32 -3.40 1.41 16.51
C ARG A 32 -2.59 1.00 15.29
N VAL A 33 -2.92 -0.15 14.73
CA VAL A 33 -2.31 -0.73 13.54
C VAL A 33 -3.30 -0.65 12.38
N LEU A 34 -2.84 -0.09 11.26
CA LEU A 34 -3.56 -0.06 9.99
C LEU A 34 -2.81 -0.93 8.98
N LEU A 35 -3.47 -1.98 8.48
CA LEU A 35 -2.92 -2.86 7.45
C LEU A 35 -3.34 -2.39 6.07
N VAL A 36 -2.38 -2.21 5.18
CA VAL A 36 -2.59 -1.89 3.76
C VAL A 36 -2.15 -3.10 2.94
N PRO A 37 -3.05 -3.73 2.14
CA PRO A 37 -2.71 -4.86 1.29
C PRO A 37 -1.68 -4.52 0.21
N SER A 38 -1.07 -5.56 -0.35
CA SER A 38 -0.19 -5.51 -1.51
C SER A 38 -0.59 -6.56 -2.54
N ILE A 39 -0.46 -6.24 -3.83
CA ILE A 39 -0.67 -7.20 -4.93
C ILE A 39 0.32 -8.38 -4.91
N ARG A 40 1.26 -8.38 -3.96
CA ARG A 40 2.24 -9.43 -3.69
C ARG A 40 1.90 -10.28 -2.48
N ASP A 41 0.83 -9.98 -1.76
CA ASP A 41 0.37 -10.81 -0.65
C ASP A 41 -0.23 -12.11 -1.19
N ALA A 42 0.39 -13.22 -0.82
CA ALA A 42 0.05 -14.54 -1.37
C ALA A 42 -1.35 -15.04 -0.96
N ASN A 43 -1.92 -14.43 0.09
CA ASN A 43 -3.20 -14.79 0.69
C ASN A 43 -4.33 -13.79 0.37
N HIS A 44 -4.13 -12.86 -0.56
CA HIS A 44 -5.08 -11.78 -0.83
C HIS A 44 -5.30 -11.55 -2.33
N ASP A 45 -6.28 -10.71 -2.66
CA ASP A 45 -6.53 -10.28 -4.04
C ASP A 45 -5.23 -9.76 -4.67
N PHE A 46 -4.92 -10.18 -5.89
CA PHE A 46 -3.70 -9.78 -6.57
C PHE A 46 -3.92 -8.61 -7.53
N VAL A 47 -5.14 -8.09 -7.67
CA VAL A 47 -5.50 -6.99 -8.58
C VAL A 47 -5.58 -5.67 -7.84
N PHE A 48 -4.96 -4.62 -8.39
CA PHE A 48 -5.06 -3.25 -7.87
C PHE A 48 -6.22 -2.50 -8.57
N PRO A 49 -7.02 -1.68 -7.88
CA PRO A 49 -7.11 -1.53 -6.42
C PRO A 49 -7.56 -2.80 -5.67
N GLN A 50 -7.03 -3.01 -4.45
CA GLN A 50 -7.37 -4.18 -3.61
C GLN A 50 -8.35 -3.81 -2.48
N PRO A 51 -9.27 -4.73 -2.11
CA PRO A 51 -10.11 -4.59 -0.91
C PRO A 51 -9.27 -4.71 0.37
N PRO A 52 -9.78 -4.28 1.54
CA PRO A 52 -9.09 -4.51 2.82
C PRO A 52 -9.00 -6.01 3.16
N PHE A 53 -8.06 -6.36 4.04
CA PHE A 53 -7.98 -7.71 4.61
C PHE A 53 -9.17 -7.99 5.53
N ASP A 54 -9.63 -9.24 5.53
CA ASP A 54 -10.58 -9.74 6.51
C ASP A 54 -9.87 -10.08 7.83
N ILE A 55 -9.95 -9.17 8.80
CA ILE A 55 -9.33 -9.35 10.12
C ILE A 55 -10.29 -10.04 11.09
N TYR A 56 -9.88 -11.20 11.60
CA TYR A 56 -10.57 -11.96 12.63
C TYR A 56 -9.68 -12.25 13.85
N PRO A 57 -10.26 -12.35 15.06
CA PRO A 57 -11.68 -12.18 15.37
C PRO A 57 -12.05 -10.68 15.57
N PRO A 58 -13.35 -10.31 15.55
CA PRO A 58 -13.81 -8.92 15.51
C PRO A 58 -13.35 -8.04 16.69
N GLU A 59 -13.01 -8.65 17.83
CA GLU A 59 -12.55 -7.95 19.03
C GLU A 59 -11.21 -7.22 18.81
N LEU A 60 -10.45 -7.59 17.77
CA LEU A 60 -9.22 -6.90 17.39
C LEU A 60 -9.48 -5.61 16.59
N LYS A 61 -10.69 -5.38 16.09
CA LYS A 61 -10.99 -4.29 15.15
C LYS A 61 -10.80 -2.89 15.73
N ASP A 62 -10.83 -2.76 17.06
CA ASP A 62 -10.65 -1.45 17.72
C ASP A 62 -9.20 -0.93 17.62
N GLN A 63 -8.22 -1.84 17.57
CA GLN A 63 -6.79 -1.51 17.52
C GLN A 63 -6.11 -1.97 16.24
N ILE A 64 -6.61 -2.97 15.53
CA ILE A 64 -6.08 -3.46 14.26
C ILE A 64 -7.19 -3.39 13.22
N SER A 65 -7.01 -2.57 12.19
CA SER A 65 -7.94 -2.49 11.06
C SER A 65 -7.19 -2.55 9.74
N SER A 66 -7.89 -2.81 8.65
CA SER A 66 -7.32 -2.83 7.31
C SER A 66 -7.97 -1.77 6.43
N LEU A 67 -7.16 -1.13 5.60
CA LEU A 67 -7.56 -0.20 4.55
C LEU A 67 -7.56 -0.91 3.20
N THR A 68 -8.18 -0.31 2.19
CA THR A 68 -7.97 -0.67 0.79
C THR A 68 -6.54 -0.35 0.35
N ASN A 69 -6.13 -0.87 -0.81
CA ASN A 69 -4.92 -0.43 -1.51
C ASN A 69 -5.28 0.10 -2.91
N PRO A 70 -5.19 1.41 -3.16
CA PRO A 70 -4.74 2.45 -2.25
C PRO A 70 -5.81 2.75 -1.19
N GLY A 71 -5.43 3.43 -0.12
CA GLY A 71 -6.32 3.81 0.97
C GLY A 71 -6.02 5.20 1.51
N ILE A 72 -7.03 5.89 2.02
CA ILE A 72 -6.89 7.20 2.68
C ILE A 72 -7.54 7.10 4.06
N PHE A 73 -6.88 7.66 5.07
CA PHE A 73 -7.45 7.79 6.41
C PHE A 73 -7.02 9.11 7.05
N ASP A 74 -7.79 9.55 8.04
CA ASP A 74 -7.48 10.74 8.84
C ASP A 74 -6.91 10.34 10.21
N ALA A 75 -5.77 10.94 10.56
CA ALA A 75 -5.19 10.91 11.89
C ALA A 75 -5.28 12.32 12.47
N ASP A 76 -6.28 12.54 13.33
CA ASP A 76 -6.67 13.85 13.87
C ASP A 76 -6.97 14.89 12.78
N LYS A 77 -5.99 15.71 12.42
CA LYS A 77 -6.09 16.79 11.42
C LYS A 77 -5.20 16.54 10.20
N VAL A 78 -4.61 15.35 10.11
CA VAL A 78 -3.69 14.97 9.05
C VAL A 78 -4.31 13.85 8.24
N THR A 79 -4.61 14.14 6.97
CA THR A 79 -5.05 13.14 6.00
C THR A 79 -3.83 12.42 5.43
N ILE A 80 -3.83 11.10 5.49
CA ILE A 80 -2.73 10.25 5.04
C ILE A 80 -3.24 9.35 3.91
N GLY A 81 -2.55 9.40 2.76
CA GLY A 81 -2.75 8.49 1.65
C GLY A 81 -1.70 7.38 1.66
N CYS A 82 -2.15 6.14 1.47
CA CYS A 82 -1.30 4.95 1.43
C CYS A 82 -1.49 4.21 0.11
N CYS A 83 -0.38 3.76 -0.47
CA CYS A 83 -0.36 2.89 -1.64
C CYS A 83 0.83 1.96 -1.51
N SER A 84 0.61 0.65 -1.66
CA SER A 84 1.69 -0.33 -1.58
C SER A 84 2.43 -0.52 -2.91
N VAL A 85 1.85 -0.03 -4.01
CA VAL A 85 2.42 -0.18 -5.35
C VAL A 85 3.55 0.83 -5.51
N ASP A 86 4.67 0.41 -6.08
CA ASP A 86 5.89 1.23 -6.20
C ASP A 86 5.79 2.25 -7.35
N ILE A 87 4.76 3.10 -7.30
CA ILE A 87 4.41 4.03 -8.38
C ILE A 87 5.53 5.04 -8.68
N LEU A 88 6.29 5.47 -7.67
CA LEU A 88 7.41 6.38 -7.88
C LEU A 88 8.53 5.72 -8.68
N LYS A 89 8.81 4.44 -8.43
CA LYS A 89 9.76 3.66 -9.24
C LYS A 89 9.25 3.46 -10.66
N HIS A 90 7.98 3.13 -10.83
CA HIS A 90 7.39 2.94 -12.16
C HIS A 90 7.43 4.23 -12.99
N LEU A 91 6.96 5.35 -12.41
CA LEU A 91 7.06 6.65 -13.06
C LEU A 91 8.51 7.04 -13.35
N SER A 92 9.46 6.76 -12.44
CA SER A 92 10.87 7.04 -12.68
C SER A 92 11.45 6.29 -13.88
N GLY A 93 10.87 5.16 -14.29
CA GLY A 93 11.31 4.40 -15.46
C GLY A 93 10.87 5.03 -16.79
N GLU A 94 9.74 5.73 -16.77
CA GLU A 94 9.07 6.26 -17.97
C GLU A 94 9.10 7.81 -18.07
N GLU A 95 9.50 8.49 -17.00
CA GLU A 95 9.52 9.96 -16.94
C GLU A 95 10.65 10.58 -17.78
N ILE A 96 10.32 11.68 -18.48
CA ILE A 96 11.28 12.49 -19.24
C ILE A 96 11.39 13.88 -18.61
N SER A 97 12.63 14.29 -18.34
CA SER A 97 12.99 15.59 -17.78
C SER A 97 13.73 16.47 -18.75
N ARG A 98 13.58 17.79 -18.61
CA ARG A 98 14.58 18.74 -19.12
C ARG A 98 15.38 19.32 -17.97
N ASN A 99 16.71 19.20 -18.05
CA ASN A 99 17.60 19.87 -17.11
C ASN A 99 17.61 21.40 -17.38
N PRO A 100 17.52 22.23 -16.33
CA PRO A 100 17.70 23.67 -16.42
C PRO A 100 19.07 24.07 -17.01
N LYS A 101 19.13 25.21 -17.71
CA LYS A 101 20.35 25.69 -18.38
C LYS A 101 21.43 26.18 -17.40
N ASP A 102 21.02 26.56 -16.20
CA ASP A 102 21.82 27.02 -15.06
C ASP A 102 22.47 25.88 -14.26
N GLY A 103 22.30 24.62 -14.70
CA GLY A 103 22.99 23.47 -14.12
C GLY A 103 22.41 22.97 -12.79
N THR A 104 21.34 23.59 -12.29
CA THR A 104 20.61 23.09 -11.12
C THR A 104 19.85 21.81 -11.50
N SER A 105 20.29 20.65 -10.98
CA SER A 105 19.51 19.43 -11.12
C SER A 105 18.23 19.54 -10.29
N LYS A 106 17.07 19.46 -10.93
CA LYS A 106 15.80 19.35 -10.19
C LYS A 106 15.76 18.00 -9.47
N ASP A 107 15.36 18.01 -8.20
CA ASP A 107 15.16 16.78 -7.44
C ASP A 107 14.13 15.89 -8.16
N ARG A 108 14.58 14.70 -8.56
CA ARG A 108 13.75 13.74 -9.30
C ARG A 108 12.59 13.28 -8.44
N LEU A 109 12.81 13.01 -7.14
CA LEU A 109 11.77 12.47 -6.28
C LEU A 109 10.65 13.48 -6.02
N SER A 110 10.99 14.74 -5.75
CA SER A 110 10.03 15.84 -5.65
C SER A 110 9.18 15.99 -6.92
N ARG A 111 9.77 15.85 -8.10
CA ARG A 111 9.05 15.91 -9.37
C ARG A 111 8.10 14.74 -9.57
N LEU A 112 8.54 13.52 -9.28
CA LEU A 112 7.66 12.33 -9.30
C LEU A 112 6.50 12.48 -8.32
N GLY A 113 6.75 12.98 -7.10
CA GLY A 113 5.70 13.31 -6.13
C GLY A 113 4.72 14.37 -6.66
N THR A 114 5.21 15.37 -7.39
CA THR A 114 4.37 16.38 -8.05
C THR A 114 3.45 15.75 -9.10
N HIS A 115 3.92 14.75 -9.85
CA HIS A 115 3.07 14.01 -10.78
C HIS A 115 1.94 13.26 -10.08
N ILE A 116 2.21 12.61 -8.94
CA ILE A 116 1.17 11.93 -8.15
C ILE A 116 0.10 12.92 -7.69
N ILE A 117 0.50 13.99 -7.01
CA ILE A 117 -0.43 14.98 -6.46
C ILE A 117 -1.18 15.71 -7.57
N GLY A 118 -0.51 16.10 -8.65
CA GLY A 118 -1.13 16.86 -9.75
C GLY A 118 -2.03 16.02 -10.66
N GLN A 119 -1.91 14.69 -10.65
CA GLN A 119 -2.80 13.79 -11.41
C GLN A 119 -3.97 13.27 -10.57
N HIS A 120 -3.99 13.56 -9.26
CA HIS A 120 -5.08 13.16 -8.36
C HIS A 120 -5.35 11.64 -8.38
N SER A 121 -4.31 10.85 -8.65
CA SER A 121 -4.40 9.39 -8.76
C SER A 121 -3.20 8.75 -8.05
N PHE A 122 -3.45 7.66 -7.33
CA PHE A 122 -2.39 6.85 -6.73
C PHE A 122 -1.58 6.06 -7.75
N TYR A 123 -2.07 5.91 -8.98
CA TYR A 123 -1.36 5.24 -10.08
C TYR A 123 -1.65 5.94 -11.43
N PRO A 124 -1.01 7.09 -11.71
CA PRO A 124 -1.27 7.85 -12.94
C PRO A 124 -0.53 7.32 -14.18
N LEU A 125 0.35 6.32 -14.05
CA LEU A 125 1.11 5.78 -15.18
C LEU A 125 0.21 4.89 -16.06
N TYR A 126 0.16 5.19 -17.35
CA TYR A 126 -0.56 4.38 -18.33
C TYR A 126 0.28 4.17 -19.62
N PRO A 127 0.37 2.94 -20.15
CA PRO A 127 -0.10 1.68 -19.57
C PRO A 127 0.55 1.35 -18.21
N PRO A 128 -0.06 0.50 -17.37
CA PRO A 128 0.56 0.07 -16.13
C PRO A 128 1.90 -0.63 -16.37
N ALA A 129 2.82 -0.48 -15.42
CA ALA A 129 4.09 -1.19 -15.45
C ALA A 129 3.87 -2.70 -15.49
N GLU A 130 4.81 -3.43 -16.10
CA GLU A 130 4.76 -4.87 -16.21
C GLU A 130 4.57 -5.53 -14.82
N GLY A 131 3.62 -6.45 -14.74
CA GLY A 131 3.30 -7.14 -13.49
C GLY A 131 2.39 -6.36 -12.53
N VAL A 132 1.88 -5.18 -12.92
CA VAL A 132 0.82 -4.47 -12.18
C VAL A 132 -0.55 -4.77 -12.81
N PRO A 133 -1.33 -5.72 -12.27
CA PRO A 133 -2.70 -5.92 -12.69
C PRO A 133 -3.58 -4.78 -12.17
N LEU A 134 -3.91 -3.82 -13.04
CA LEU A 134 -4.77 -2.68 -12.71
C LEU A 134 -6.17 -2.87 -13.32
N ASP A 135 -7.20 -2.87 -12.49
CA ASP A 135 -8.60 -2.81 -12.92
C ASP A 135 -9.09 -1.36 -12.97
N PHE A 136 -9.23 -0.84 -14.19
CA PHE A 136 -9.71 0.52 -14.44
C PHE A 136 -11.21 0.72 -14.15
N SER A 137 -12.00 -0.36 -14.01
CA SER A 137 -13.44 -0.23 -13.74
C SER A 137 -13.74 0.20 -12.30
N VAL A 138 -12.78 -0.01 -11.39
CA VAL A 138 -12.88 0.33 -9.97
C VAL A 138 -11.75 1.26 -9.50
N ALA A 139 -10.84 1.65 -10.40
CA ALA A 139 -9.78 2.61 -10.10
C ALA A 139 -10.38 4.00 -9.78
N PRO A 140 -10.05 4.60 -8.63
CA PRO A 140 -10.54 5.92 -8.24
C PRO A 140 -9.94 7.07 -9.07
#